data_AF-A0A8K0R700-F1
#
_entry.id   AF-A0A8K0R700-F1
#
_cell.length_a   1.000
_cell.length_b   1.000
_cell.length_c   1.000
_cell.angle_alpha   90.00
_cell.angle_beta   90.00
_cell.angle_gamma   90.00
#
_symmetry.space_group_name_H-M   'P 1'
#
loop_
_entity.id
_entity.type
_entity.pdbx_description
1 polymer ?
#
loop_
_entity_poly.entity_id
_entity_poly.type
_entity_poly.pdbx_seq_one_letter_code
_entity_poly.pdbx_strand_id
1 'polypeptide(L)'
;MPLPTFDEFQTLDFADLYSRLLSRFSACDLFTMFEDVHVFYEDESSSKQMEIFHYKIGARLAAERDWNSMSREQLIHQVRVLGLLGPKEEVTCTDLRLRCLLYREAHEVDAAQRQQIKREETKVESLANSKEKGEPVAIKKEEDLTQF
;
A
#
# COMPACT_ATOMS: atom_id res chain seq x y z
N MET A 1 -22.31 1.55 10.23
CA MET A 1 -22.48 0.20 10.82
C MET A 1 -21.08 -0.31 11.14
N PRO A 2 -20.84 -1.02 12.26
CA PRO A 2 -19.52 -1.61 12.52
C PRO A 2 -19.17 -2.65 11.45
N LEU A 3 -17.87 -2.80 11.15
CA LEU A 3 -17.42 -3.86 10.25
C LEU A 3 -17.66 -5.24 10.88
N PRO A 4 -17.94 -6.27 10.07
CA PRO A 4 -18.10 -7.63 10.58
C PRO A 4 -16.83 -8.13 11.26
N THR A 5 -16.99 -8.82 12.38
CA THR A 5 -15.91 -9.49 13.11
C THR A 5 -15.40 -10.72 12.35
N PHE A 6 -14.26 -11.27 12.76
CA PHE A 6 -13.70 -12.48 12.14
C PHE A 6 -14.68 -13.66 12.17
N ASP A 7 -15.32 -13.90 13.32
CA ASP A 7 -16.30 -14.97 13.48
C ASP A 7 -17.54 -14.76 12.59
N GLU A 8 -17.96 -13.50 12.41
CA GLU A 8 -19.06 -13.16 11.50
C GLU A 8 -18.68 -13.40 10.02
N PHE A 9 -17.43 -13.16 9.62
CA PHE A 9 -16.96 -13.54 8.28
C PHE A 9 -17.03 -15.05 8.02
N GLN A 10 -16.91 -15.88 9.06
CA GLN A 10 -16.97 -17.33 8.93
C GLN A 10 -18.39 -17.89 8.96
N THR A 11 -19.36 -17.14 9.49
CA THR A 11 -20.70 -17.65 9.82
C THR A 11 -21.83 -16.99 9.05
N LEU A 12 -21.68 -15.72 8.64
CA LEU A 12 -22.66 -15.04 7.82
C LEU A 12 -22.64 -15.58 6.39
N ASP A 13 -23.80 -15.57 5.75
CA ASP A 13 -23.84 -15.76 4.31
C ASP A 13 -23.23 -14.55 3.59
N PHE A 14 -22.88 -14.76 2.33
CA PHE A 14 -22.23 -13.73 1.53
C PHE A 14 -23.11 -12.49 1.34
N ALA A 15 -24.43 -12.62 1.24
CA ALA A 15 -25.32 -11.50 0.99
C ALA A 15 -25.38 -10.55 2.19
N ASP A 16 -25.50 -11.09 3.40
CA ASP A 16 -25.46 -10.34 4.65
C ASP A 16 -24.10 -9.67 4.85
N LEU A 17 -23.01 -10.41 4.61
CA LEU A 17 -21.67 -9.87 4.71
C LEU A 17 -21.45 -8.72 3.72
N TYR A 18 -21.84 -8.92 2.46
CA TYR A 18 -21.73 -7.93 1.40
C TYR A 18 -22.52 -6.66 1.74
N SER A 19 -23.76 -6.80 2.22
CA SER A 19 -24.61 -5.68 2.63
C SER A 19 -23.97 -4.83 3.73
N ARG A 20 -23.35 -5.47 4.73
CA ARG A 20 -22.63 -4.76 5.80
C ARG A 20 -21.41 -4.02 5.27
N LEU A 21 -20.64 -4.66 4.40
CA LEU A 21 -19.40 -4.11 3.85
C LEU A 21 -19.66 -2.94 2.87
N LEU A 22 -20.79 -2.92 2.17
CA LEU A 22 -21.19 -1.81 1.29
C LEU A 22 -21.31 -0.46 2.01
N SER A 23 -21.47 -0.47 3.34
CA SER A 23 -21.47 0.78 4.11
C SER A 23 -20.10 1.46 4.18
N ARG A 24 -19.01 0.75 3.86
CA ARG A 24 -17.63 1.24 3.98
C ARG A 24 -16.83 1.15 2.68
N PHE A 25 -17.16 0.19 1.82
CA PHE A 25 -16.46 -0.09 0.56
C PHE A 25 -17.39 0.04 -0.62
N SER A 26 -16.86 0.42 -1.78
CA SER A 26 -17.65 0.43 -3.00
C SER A 26 -18.01 -1.00 -3.43
N ALA A 27 -19.14 -1.15 -4.11
CA ALA A 27 -19.54 -2.44 -4.69
C ALA A 27 -18.46 -3.01 -5.62
N CYS A 28 -17.77 -2.12 -6.36
CA CYS A 28 -16.68 -2.47 -7.25
C CYS A 28 -15.49 -3.04 -6.48
N ASP A 29 -15.03 -2.35 -5.42
CA ASP A 29 -13.89 -2.82 -4.62
C ASP A 29 -14.17 -4.18 -3.98
N LEU A 30 -15.38 -4.37 -3.44
CA LEU A 30 -15.78 -5.64 -2.85
C LEU A 30 -15.84 -6.75 -3.88
N PHE A 31 -16.35 -6.46 -5.07
CA PHE A 31 -16.40 -7.42 -6.16
C PHE A 31 -15.00 -7.84 -6.60
N THR A 32 -14.10 -6.88 -6.83
CA THR A 32 -12.70 -7.19 -7.18
C THR A 32 -12.01 -8.01 -6.09
N MET A 33 -12.17 -7.64 -4.82
CA MET A 33 -11.57 -8.41 -3.72
C MET A 33 -12.14 -9.83 -3.63
N PHE A 34 -13.43 -10.01 -3.90
CA PHE A 34 -14.07 -11.33 -3.90
C PHE A 34 -13.63 -12.18 -5.09
N GLU A 35 -13.64 -11.61 -6.31
CA GLU A 35 -13.15 -12.30 -7.50
C GLU A 35 -11.69 -12.72 -7.37
N ASP A 36 -10.83 -11.84 -6.85
CA ASP A 36 -9.44 -12.20 -6.56
C ASP A 36 -9.36 -13.44 -5.66
N VAL A 37 -10.17 -13.49 -4.60
CA VAL A 37 -10.16 -14.64 -3.69
C VAL A 37 -10.63 -15.88 -4.41
N HIS A 38 -11.72 -15.78 -5.17
CA HIS A 38 -12.29 -16.91 -5.87
C HIS A 38 -11.36 -17.46 -6.96
N VAL A 39 -10.67 -16.58 -7.71
CA VAL A 39 -9.76 -16.97 -8.79
C VAL A 39 -8.43 -17.50 -8.26
N PHE A 40 -7.82 -16.82 -7.29
CA PHE A 40 -6.47 -17.20 -6.81
C PHE A 40 -6.49 -18.30 -5.75
N TYR A 41 -7.64 -18.58 -5.15
CA TYR A 41 -7.80 -19.57 -4.09
C TYR A 41 -8.99 -20.51 -4.35
N GLU A 42 -9.28 -20.81 -5.62
CA GLU A 42 -10.39 -21.67 -6.04
C GLU A 42 -10.34 -23.05 -5.36
N ASP A 43 -9.14 -23.62 -5.23
CA ASP A 43 -8.90 -24.93 -4.63
C ASP A 43 -9.04 -24.96 -3.09
N GLU A 44 -9.11 -23.79 -2.45
CA GLU A 44 -9.23 -23.67 -1.01
C GLU A 44 -10.68 -23.86 -0.53
N SER A 45 -10.83 -24.35 0.69
CA SER A 45 -12.17 -24.44 1.30
C SER A 45 -12.85 -23.07 1.38
N SER A 46 -14.18 -23.03 1.33
CA SER A 46 -14.94 -21.78 1.46
C SER A 46 -14.59 -21.03 2.75
N SER A 47 -14.37 -21.75 3.86
CA SER A 47 -13.92 -21.15 5.12
C SER A 47 -12.57 -20.44 4.98
N LYS A 48 -11.64 -21.02 4.22
CA LYS A 48 -10.32 -20.43 3.98
C LYS A 48 -10.40 -19.24 3.03
N GLN A 49 -11.22 -19.32 1.98
CA GLN A 49 -11.52 -18.19 1.10
C GLN A 49 -12.09 -17.00 1.91
N MET A 50 -13.03 -17.24 2.83
CA MET A 50 -13.60 -16.18 3.68
C MET A 50 -12.57 -15.57 4.64
N GLU A 51 -11.67 -16.40 5.21
CA GLU A 51 -10.54 -15.91 6.01
C GLU A 51 -9.62 -14.99 5.18
N ILE A 52 -9.29 -15.40 3.95
CA ILE A 52 -8.45 -14.59 3.05
C ILE A 52 -9.17 -13.29 2.68
N PHE A 53 -10.47 -13.35 2.39
CA PHE A 53 -11.29 -12.18 2.10
C PHE A 53 -11.30 -11.20 3.28
N HIS A 54 -11.47 -11.69 4.52
CA HIS A 54 -11.37 -10.90 5.74
C HIS A 54 -10.01 -10.17 5.86
N TYR A 55 -8.90 -10.84 5.54
CA TYR A 55 -7.59 -10.21 5.57
C TYR A 55 -7.36 -9.24 4.40
N LYS A 56 -7.94 -9.46 3.22
CA LYS A 56 -7.94 -8.47 2.13
C LYS A 56 -8.66 -7.17 2.54
N ILE A 57 -9.78 -7.27 3.24
CA ILE A 57 -10.45 -6.10 3.85
C ILE A 57 -9.51 -5.40 4.83
N GLY A 58 -8.81 -6.16 5.69
CA GLY A 58 -7.82 -5.62 6.61
C GLY A 58 -6.68 -4.89 5.90
N ALA A 59 -6.14 -5.46 4.82
CA ALA A 59 -5.10 -4.84 4.00
C ALA A 59 -5.57 -3.53 3.34
N ARG A 60 -6.82 -3.50 2.86
CA ARG A 60 -7.43 -2.28 2.32
C ARG A 60 -7.55 -1.19 3.38
N LEU A 61 -8.03 -1.52 4.57
CA LEU A 61 -8.11 -0.58 5.70
C LEU A 61 -6.73 -0.08 6.11
N ALA A 62 -5.73 -0.96 6.13
CA ALA A 62 -4.36 -0.59 6.45
C ALA A 62 -3.77 0.38 5.41
N ALA A 63 -4.07 0.19 4.11
CA ALA A 63 -3.68 1.12 3.05
C ALA A 63 -4.34 2.51 3.23
N GLU A 64 -5.57 2.55 3.74
CA GLU A 64 -6.28 3.78 4.12
C GLU A 64 -5.87 4.34 5.49
N ARG A 65 -4.95 3.66 6.21
CA ARG A 65 -4.53 3.97 7.59
C ARG A 65 -5.67 3.94 8.61
N ASP A 66 -6.72 3.18 8.32
CA ASP A 66 -7.89 3.03 9.17
C ASP A 66 -7.75 1.80 10.11
N TRP A 67 -6.70 1.81 10.92
CA TRP A 67 -6.41 0.71 11.86
C TRP A 67 -7.36 0.64 13.05
N ASN A 68 -8.17 1.69 13.27
CA ASN A 68 -9.19 1.71 14.31
C ASN A 68 -10.42 0.88 13.93
N SER A 69 -10.68 0.75 12.63
CA SER A 69 -11.76 -0.08 12.10
C SER A 69 -11.38 -1.55 11.94
N MET A 70 -10.10 -1.89 12.07
CA MET A 70 -9.62 -3.26 11.94
C MET A 70 -9.92 -4.11 13.19
N SER A 71 -10.28 -5.38 12.95
CA SER A 71 -10.35 -6.40 13.99
C SER A 71 -8.96 -6.74 14.54
N ARG A 72 -8.92 -7.39 15.70
CA ARG A 72 -7.65 -7.82 16.31
C ARG A 72 -6.88 -8.77 15.38
N GLU A 73 -7.59 -9.68 14.74
CA GLU A 73 -7.06 -10.65 13.79
C GLU A 73 -6.45 -9.95 12.58
N GLN A 74 -7.12 -8.91 12.04
CA GLN A 74 -6.56 -8.09 10.96
C GLN A 74 -5.31 -7.33 11.41
N LEU A 75 -5.30 -6.76 12.61
CA LEU A 75 -4.14 -6.04 13.15
C LEU A 75 -2.94 -6.98 13.29
N ILE A 76 -3.14 -8.15 13.89
CA ILE A 76 -2.10 -9.18 14.04
C ILE A 76 -1.56 -9.60 12.66
N HIS A 77 -2.47 -9.91 11.73
CA HIS A 77 -2.09 -10.32 10.38
C HIS A 77 -1.25 -9.25 9.69
N GLN A 78 -1.69 -7.99 9.73
CA GLN A 78 -0.99 -6.89 9.07
C GLN A 78 0.40 -6.65 9.66
N VAL A 79 0.53 -6.65 10.99
CA VAL A 79 1.80 -6.46 11.68
C VAL A 79 2.76 -7.63 11.37
N ARG A 80 2.25 -8.86 11.21
CA ARG A 80 3.04 -10.01 10.77
C ARG A 80 3.51 -9.93 9.33
N VAL A 81 2.63 -9.53 8.41
CA VAL A 81 2.97 -9.34 6.99
C VAL A 81 4.09 -8.31 6.85
N LEU A 82 4.09 -7.28 7.70
CA LEU A 82 5.14 -6.26 7.74
C LEU A 82 6.41 -6.69 8.51
N GLY A 83 6.44 -7.88 9.10
CA GLY A 83 7.58 -8.37 9.88
C GLY A 83 7.83 -7.61 11.19
N LEU A 84 6.84 -6.88 11.69
CA LEU A 84 6.95 -6.04 12.89
C LEU A 84 6.79 -6.82 14.20
N LEU A 85 6.39 -8.09 14.11
CA LEU A 85 6.34 -9.02 15.25
C LEU A 85 7.28 -10.18 15.04
N GLY A 86 8.02 -10.53 16.09
CA GLY A 86 8.78 -11.77 16.14
C GLY A 86 7.85 -13.00 16.19
N PRO A 87 8.37 -14.20 15.87
CA PRO A 87 7.58 -15.43 15.76
C PRO A 87 6.86 -15.87 17.05
N LYS A 88 7.18 -15.26 18.21
CA LYS A 88 6.61 -15.61 19.53
C LYS A 88 5.93 -14.44 20.25
N GLU A 89 5.83 -13.26 19.65
CA GLU A 89 5.36 -12.04 20.36
C GLU A 89 3.83 -11.87 20.44
N GLU A 90 3.05 -12.76 19.83
CA GLU A 90 1.60 -12.63 19.69
C GLU A 90 0.84 -12.64 21.04
N VAL A 91 1.36 -13.38 22.02
CA VAL A 91 0.66 -13.65 23.30
C VAL A 91 0.61 -12.43 24.24
N THR A 92 1.38 -11.37 23.97
CA THR A 92 1.51 -10.21 24.88
C THR A 92 1.10 -8.87 24.26
N CYS A 93 0.72 -8.83 22.98
CA CYS A 93 0.42 -7.57 22.30
C CYS A 93 -1.05 -7.18 22.48
N THR A 94 -1.29 -5.97 23.00
CA THR A 94 -2.62 -5.35 23.02
C THR A 94 -2.94 -4.73 21.66
N ASP A 95 -4.23 -4.53 21.35
CA ASP A 95 -4.64 -3.89 20.09
C ASP A 95 -4.05 -2.48 19.94
N LEU A 96 -3.92 -1.76 21.06
CA LEU A 96 -3.25 -0.47 21.10
C LEU A 96 -1.79 -0.58 20.65
N ARG A 97 -1.04 -1.56 21.16
CA ARG A 97 0.36 -1.78 20.75
C ARG A 97 0.46 -2.11 19.27
N LEU A 98 -0.42 -2.97 18.76
CA LEU A 98 -0.45 -3.33 17.33
C LEU A 98 -0.70 -2.10 16.46
N ARG A 99 -1.69 -1.28 16.81
CA ARG A 99 -1.96 -0.01 16.10
C ARG A 99 -0.76 0.93 16.14
N CYS A 100 -0.12 1.10 17.31
CA CYS A 100 1.08 1.94 17.44
C CYS A 100 2.23 1.47 16.53
N LEU A 101 2.44 0.16 16.39
CA LEU A 101 3.45 -0.39 15.48
C LEU A 101 3.14 -0.01 14.01
N LEU A 102 1.88 -0.15 13.59
CA LEU A 102 1.45 0.21 12.24
C LEU A 102 1.56 1.72 11.97
N TYR A 103 1.17 2.57 12.93
CA TYR A 103 1.34 4.02 12.84
C TYR A 103 2.82 4.40 12.65
N ARG A 104 3.70 3.78 13.43
CA ARG A 104 5.14 4.04 13.35
C ARG A 104 5.70 3.64 11.99
N GLU A 105 5.38 2.44 11.52
CA GLU A 105 5.84 1.94 10.22
C GLU A 105 5.40 2.87 9.07
N ALA A 106 4.12 3.26 9.05
CA ALA A 106 3.62 4.17 8.02
C ALA A 106 4.34 5.54 8.05
N HIS A 107 4.67 6.04 9.24
CA HIS A 107 5.43 7.28 9.37
C HIS A 107 6.88 7.15 8.87
N GLU A 108 7.52 6.02 9.12
CA GLU A 108 8.87 5.73 8.61
C GLU A 108 8.89 5.64 7.08
N VAL A 109 7.91 4.95 6.49
CA VAL A 109 7.72 4.86 5.03
C VAL A 109 7.51 6.25 4.40
N ASP A 110 6.64 7.07 5.00
CA ASP A 110 6.40 8.44 4.52
C ASP A 110 7.66 9.30 4.57
N ALA A 111 8.46 9.15 5.62
CA ALA A 111 9.70 9.88 5.78
C ALA A 111 10.72 9.47 4.70
N ALA A 112 10.84 8.17 4.43
CA ALA A 112 11.70 7.64 3.37
C ALA A 112 11.27 8.16 1.98
N GLN A 113 9.97 8.13 1.67
CA GLN A 113 9.45 8.59 0.39
C GLN A 113 9.69 10.10 0.18
N ARG A 114 9.49 10.93 1.21
CA ARG A 114 9.82 12.36 1.16
C ARG A 114 11.30 12.63 0.91
N GLN A 115 12.19 11.81 1.49
CA GLN A 115 13.63 11.95 1.25
C GLN A 115 14.02 11.57 -0.18
N GLN A 116 13.38 10.55 -0.75
CA GLN A 116 13.62 10.13 -2.13
C GLN A 116 13.20 11.22 -3.12
N ILE A 117 12.00 11.80 -2.96
CA ILE A 117 11.51 12.88 -3.83
C ILE A 117 12.48 14.08 -3.82
N LYS A 118 12.96 14.50 -2.64
CA LYS A 118 13.93 15.60 -2.53
C LYS A 118 15.25 15.32 -3.28
N ARG A 119 15.73 14.07 -3.26
CA ARG A 119 16.94 13.67 -4.00
C ARG A 119 16.72 13.74 -5.50
N GLU A 120 15.54 13.32 -5.97
CA GLU A 120 15.17 13.36 -7.38
C GLU A 120 15.02 14.81 -7.87
N GLU A 121 14.36 15.68 -7.10
CA GLU A 121 14.27 17.12 -7.39
C GLU A 121 15.65 17.79 -7.50
N THR A 122 16.54 17.53 -6.54
CA THR A 122 17.92 18.05 -6.56
C THR A 122 18.71 17.57 -7.79
N LYS A 123 18.45 16.33 -8.24
CA LYS A 123 19.09 15.76 -9.44
C LYS A 123 18.55 16.40 -10.72
N VAL A 124 17.25 16.71 -10.79
CA VAL A 124 16.64 17.39 -11.92
C VAL A 124 17.14 18.84 -12.02
N GLU A 125 17.21 19.57 -10.90
CA GLU A 125 17.72 20.95 -10.86
C GLU A 125 19.20 21.05 -11.27
N SER A 126 20.05 20.11 -10.82
CA SER A 126 21.46 20.07 -11.21
C SER A 126 21.66 19.74 -12.69
N LEU A 127 20.80 18.90 -13.28
CA LEU A 127 20.79 18.61 -14.71
C LEU A 127 20.28 19.79 -15.55
N ALA A 128 19.28 20.53 -15.07
CA ALA A 128 18.77 21.74 -15.73
C ALA A 128 19.81 22.86 -15.75
N ASN A 129 20.46 23.13 -14.61
CA ASN A 129 21.52 24.13 -14.51
C ASN A 129 22.78 23.79 -15.32
N SER A 130 23.03 22.51 -15.60
CA SER A 130 24.14 22.06 -16.45
C SER A 130 23.86 22.24 -17.95
N LYS A 131 22.58 22.26 -18.37
CA LYS A 131 22.20 22.52 -19.77
C LYS A 131 22.19 24.01 -20.13
N GLU A 132 21.90 24.89 -19.17
CA GLU A 132 21.94 26.34 -19.40
C GLU A 132 23.36 26.92 -19.47
N LYS A 133 24.37 26.18 -18.98
CA LYS A 133 25.80 26.53 -19.14
C LYS A 133 26.46 25.90 -20.37
N GLY A 134 25.69 25.60 -21.41
CA GLY A 134 26.24 25.26 -22.73
C GLY A 134 27.05 26.43 -23.28
N GLU A 135 28.38 26.32 -23.21
CA GLU A 135 29.33 27.20 -23.90
C GLU A 135 28.91 27.41 -25.36
N PRO A 136 29.04 28.64 -25.91
CA PRO A 136 28.87 28.84 -27.34
C PRO A 136 29.95 28.04 -28.06
N VAL A 137 29.54 26.99 -28.76
CA VAL A 137 30.38 26.26 -29.71
C VAL A 137 30.92 27.29 -30.70
N ALA A 138 32.22 27.56 -30.62
CA ALA A 138 32.92 28.43 -31.55
C ALA A 138 32.83 27.80 -32.95
N ILE A 139 31.85 28.27 -33.73
CA ILE A 139 31.79 28.02 -35.16
C ILE A 139 33.00 28.76 -35.76
N LYS A 140 34.08 28.01 -36.02
CA LYS A 140 35.16 28.50 -36.89
C LYS A 140 34.55 28.73 -38.26
N LYS A 141 34.33 29.99 -38.62
CA LYS A 141 34.13 30.40 -40.00
C LYS A 141 35.44 30.16 -40.75
N GLU A 142 35.45 29.20 -41.65
CA GLU A 142 36.39 29.21 -42.78
C GLU A 142 35.82 30.16 -43.83
N GLU A 143 36.24 31.43 -43.76
CA GLU A 143 36.22 32.37 -44.87
C GLU A 143 37.66 32.47 -45.38
N ASP A 144 37.93 31.97 -46.59
CA ASP A 144 38.62 32.68 -47.69
C ASP A 144 38.92 31.71 -48.83
N LEU A 145 38.22 31.82 -49.97
CA LEU A 145 38.45 32.76 -51.08
C LEU A 145 39.41 32.17 -52.13
N THR A 146 38.80 31.87 -53.27
CA THR A 146 39.39 31.78 -54.61
C THR A 146 40.57 32.73 -54.86
N GLN A 147 41.65 32.23 -55.50
CA GLN A 147 42.28 32.81 -56.70
C GLN A 147 43.59 32.07 -57.08
N PHE A 148 43.57 31.41 -58.24
CA PHE A 148 44.52 31.42 -59.38
C PHE A 148 44.53 30.07 -60.11
#